data_AF-A0A963AZD5-F1
#
_entry.id   AF-A0A963AZD5-F1
#
_cell.length_a   1.000
_cell.length_b   1.000
_cell.length_c   1.000
_cell.angle_alpha   90.00
_cell.angle_beta   90.00
_cell.angle_gamma   90.00
#
_symmetry.space_group_name_H-M   'P 1'
#
loop_
_entity.id
_entity.type
_entity.pdbx_description
1 polymer ?
#
loop_
_entity_poly.entity_id
_entity_poly.type
_entity_poly.pdbx_seq_one_letter_code
_entity_poly.pdbx_strand_id
1 'polypeptide(L)'
;MPDHSPEKIPVEISLHQKSRLLVVAFQDGQRFELPCEYLRVFSKAKEVRTMNTPVTGKEQVNITSIEPQGQYAVRLIFDDGHDTGIYSWSTLYDLGQRYRENWNGYLEKLTNMGFSRQSDVAAPEFKRIRMLYFTYLVKKLRRESEELQLPATISDVRNLVDWLRKRDPNLAHLYRDGSIRITINKQFSEPFTRIDDGDEVALIPTSPIAPVAD
;
A
#
# COMPACT_ATOMS: atom_id res chain seq x y z
N MET A 1 -8.36 13.45 29.56
CA MET A 1 -7.32 14.31 28.97
C MET A 1 -6.96 13.70 27.63
N PRO A 2 -7.04 14.44 26.52
CA PRO A 2 -6.59 13.90 25.26
C PRO A 2 -5.04 13.81 25.30
N ASP A 3 -4.53 12.59 25.08
CA ASP A 3 -3.11 12.26 25.13
C ASP A 3 -2.40 12.85 23.91
N HIS A 4 -1.98 14.11 24.02
CA HIS A 4 -1.17 14.82 23.03
C HIS A 4 0.29 14.74 23.44
N SER A 5 0.87 13.55 23.32
CA SER A 5 2.32 13.44 23.27
C SER A 5 2.80 14.24 22.04
N PRO A 6 3.61 15.30 22.20
CA PRO A 6 3.97 16.21 21.11
C PRO A 6 4.66 15.49 19.93
N GLU A 7 5.28 14.34 20.17
CA GLU A 7 5.95 13.51 19.17
C GLU A 7 4.98 12.81 18.21
N LYS A 8 3.70 12.64 18.59
CA LYS A 8 2.69 11.94 17.80
C LYS A 8 1.85 12.88 16.94
N ILE A 9 2.36 14.06 16.58
CA ILE A 9 1.65 14.99 15.67
C ILE A 9 2.00 14.63 14.22
N PRO A 10 0.99 14.43 13.34
CA PRO A 10 1.25 14.18 11.93
C PRO A 10 1.73 15.45 11.22
N VAL A 11 2.73 15.30 10.36
CA VAL A 11 3.21 16.34 9.45
C VAL A 11 2.65 16.18 8.04
N GLU A 12 2.21 14.95 7.69
CA GLU A 12 1.62 14.63 6.40
C GLU A 12 0.51 13.59 6.59
N ILE A 13 -0.62 13.81 5.92
CA ILE A 13 -1.69 12.82 5.76
C ILE A 13 -2.07 12.82 4.28
N SER A 14 -1.86 11.69 3.61
CA SER A 14 -2.12 11.52 2.18
C SER A 14 -2.99 10.28 1.95
N LEU A 15 -4.04 10.42 1.16
CA LEU A 15 -4.93 9.32 0.79
C LEU A 15 -4.67 8.88 -0.65
N HIS A 16 -4.24 7.64 -0.80
CA HIS A 16 -4.00 7.00 -2.09
C HIS A 16 -5.18 6.10 -2.44
N GLN A 17 -6.25 6.70 -2.99
CA GLN A 17 -7.53 6.03 -3.22
C GLN A 17 -7.41 4.79 -4.13
N LYS A 18 -6.61 4.84 -5.21
CA LYS A 18 -6.39 3.67 -6.08
C LYS A 18 -5.76 2.49 -5.32
N SER A 19 -4.78 2.78 -4.46
CA SER A 19 -4.11 1.77 -3.66
C SER A 19 -4.87 1.40 -2.37
N ARG A 20 -5.97 2.11 -2.05
CA ARG A 20 -6.70 2.00 -0.78
C ARG A 20 -5.78 2.10 0.43
N LEU A 21 -4.90 3.11 0.44
CA LEU A 21 -3.91 3.34 1.49
C LEU A 21 -3.99 4.77 2.02
N LEU A 22 -4.04 4.88 3.34
CA LEU A 22 -3.80 6.13 4.06
C LEU A 22 -2.34 6.17 4.50
N VAL A 23 -1.60 7.14 4.02
CA VAL A 23 -0.22 7.40 4.45
C VAL A 23 -0.24 8.51 5.48
N VAL A 24 0.42 8.25 6.62
CA VAL A 24 0.57 9.23 7.70
C VAL A 24 2.04 9.33 8.08
N ALA A 25 2.61 10.52 8.01
CA ALA A 25 3.96 10.81 8.50
C ALA A 25 3.89 11.68 9.76
N PHE A 26 4.73 11.39 10.75
CA PHE A 26 4.78 12.04 12.06
C PHE A 26 6.05 12.86 12.26
N GLN A 27 6.01 13.79 13.22
CA GLN A 27 7.13 14.69 13.53
C GLN A 27 8.41 13.97 13.95
N ASP A 28 8.30 12.77 14.53
CA ASP A 28 9.41 11.90 14.90
C ASP A 28 10.09 11.19 13.70
N GLY A 29 9.62 11.46 12.48
CA GLY A 29 10.12 10.87 11.25
C GLY A 29 9.49 9.53 10.90
N GLN A 30 8.58 9.00 11.71
CA GLN A 30 7.89 7.76 11.39
C GLN A 30 6.84 7.98 10.31
N ARG A 31 6.75 7.01 9.40
CA ARG A 31 5.78 7.00 8.30
C ARG A 31 5.07 5.65 8.28
N PHE A 32 3.75 5.68 8.25
CA PHE A 32 2.92 4.48 8.22
C PHE A 32 2.06 4.45 6.96
N GLU A 33 2.01 3.28 6.34
CA GLU A 33 1.14 2.93 5.21
C GLU A 33 -0.01 2.08 5.78
N LEU A 34 -1.18 2.68 5.98
CA LEU A 34 -2.33 2.05 6.64
C LEU A 34 -3.43 1.72 5.60
N PRO A 35 -3.70 0.42 5.32
CA PRO A 35 -4.77 0.05 4.38
C PRO A 35 -6.15 0.55 4.84
N CYS A 36 -7.00 0.99 3.90
CA CYS A 36 -8.36 1.42 4.20
C CYS A 36 -9.17 0.29 4.86
N GLU A 37 -9.02 -0.95 4.41
CA GLU A 37 -9.62 -2.14 5.06
C GLU A 37 -9.17 -2.25 6.51
N TYR A 38 -7.87 -2.12 6.76
CA TYR A 38 -7.32 -2.20 8.11
C TYR A 38 -7.91 -1.14 9.03
N LEU A 39 -7.93 0.12 8.58
CA LEU A 39 -8.59 1.19 9.34
C LEU A 39 -10.05 0.85 9.57
N ARG A 40 -10.79 0.43 8.54
CA ARG A 40 -12.21 0.14 8.63
C ARG A 40 -12.55 -0.98 9.60
N VAL A 41 -11.82 -2.11 9.58
CA VAL A 41 -12.09 -3.26 10.45
C VAL A 41 -11.60 -3.03 11.89
N PHE A 42 -10.70 -2.06 12.09
CA PHE A 42 -10.27 -1.58 13.41
C PHE A 42 -10.96 -0.29 13.86
N SER A 43 -11.90 0.25 13.05
CA SER A 43 -12.72 1.41 13.39
C SER A 43 -13.63 1.05 14.55
N LYS A 44 -13.32 1.55 15.74
CA LYS A 44 -14.13 1.36 16.94
C LYS A 44 -15.36 2.27 16.85
N ALA A 45 -16.37 1.86 16.09
CA ALA A 45 -17.70 2.39 16.31
C ALA A 45 -18.11 2.06 17.76
N LYS A 46 -18.84 2.97 18.40
CA LYS A 46 -19.33 2.88 19.78
C LYS A 46 -20.25 1.68 20.08
N GLU A 47 -20.34 0.71 19.19
CA GLU A 47 -21.17 -0.47 19.28
C GLU A 47 -20.29 -1.71 19.28
N VAL A 48 -20.36 -2.44 20.40
CA VAL A 48 -20.00 -3.85 20.52
C VAL A 48 -18.49 -4.15 20.62
N ARG A 49 -17.92 -3.87 21.80
CA ARG A 49 -16.85 -4.74 22.38
C ARG A 49 -17.37 -6.13 22.79
N THR A 50 -18.67 -6.37 22.63
CA THR A 50 -19.39 -7.52 23.20
C THR A 50 -19.44 -8.74 22.28
N MET A 51 -19.04 -8.62 21.02
CA MET A 51 -18.93 -9.75 20.10
C MET A 51 -17.50 -9.81 19.58
N ASN A 52 -16.78 -10.88 19.93
CA ASN A 52 -15.42 -11.18 19.45
C ASN A 52 -15.35 -11.47 17.93
N THR A 53 -16.39 -11.13 17.17
CA THR A 53 -16.51 -11.40 15.75
C THR A 53 -15.76 -10.33 14.96
N PRO A 54 -14.78 -10.70 14.12
CA PRO A 54 -14.10 -9.75 13.24
C PRO A 54 -15.07 -9.15 12.22
N VAL A 55 -14.87 -7.89 11.86
CA VAL A 55 -15.56 -7.27 10.72
C VAL A 55 -14.99 -7.85 9.42
N THR A 56 -15.84 -8.41 8.57
CA THR A 56 -15.45 -9.08 7.31
C THR A 56 -16.04 -8.39 6.08
N GLY A 57 -15.58 -8.74 4.88
CA GLY A 57 -16.14 -8.22 3.63
C GLY A 57 -15.78 -6.75 3.34
N LYS A 58 -14.65 -6.27 3.86
CA LYS A 58 -14.19 -4.88 3.73
C LYS A 58 -12.91 -4.74 2.89
N GLU A 59 -12.55 -5.77 2.14
CA GLU A 59 -11.35 -5.85 1.31
C GLU A 59 -11.30 -4.77 0.23
N GLN A 60 -12.48 -4.32 -0.24
CA GLN A 60 -12.59 -3.30 -1.28
C GLN A 60 -12.92 -1.90 -0.73
N VAL A 61 -13.10 -1.75 0.58
CA VAL A 61 -13.50 -0.48 1.19
C VAL A 61 -12.46 0.60 0.91
N ASN A 62 -12.95 1.81 0.67
CA ASN A 62 -12.13 2.99 0.48
C ASN A 62 -12.56 4.13 1.41
N ILE A 63 -11.70 5.14 1.50
CA ILE A 63 -12.01 6.39 2.19
C ILE A 63 -12.44 7.39 1.12
N THR A 64 -13.62 7.98 1.28
CA THR A 64 -14.15 9.00 0.38
C THR A 64 -13.70 10.39 0.79
N SER A 65 -13.58 10.64 2.10
CA SER A 65 -13.18 11.95 2.63
C SER A 65 -12.48 11.84 3.99
N ILE A 66 -11.63 12.81 4.28
CA ILE A 66 -10.91 12.98 5.54
C ILE A 66 -11.29 14.35 6.10
N GLU A 67 -11.96 14.36 7.25
CA GLU A 67 -12.39 15.58 7.92
C GLU A 67 -11.54 15.82 9.17
N PRO A 68 -10.88 16.98 9.31
CA PRO A 68 -10.15 17.29 10.53
C PRO A 68 -11.11 17.42 11.73
N GLN A 69 -10.71 16.89 12.88
CA GLN A 69 -11.45 16.98 14.13
C GLN A 69 -10.58 17.72 15.17
N GLY A 70 -10.66 19.05 15.15
CA GLY A 70 -9.79 19.91 15.95
C GLY A 70 -8.31 19.73 15.57
N GLN A 71 -7.43 19.77 16.57
CA GLN A 71 -5.98 19.62 16.38
C GLN A 71 -5.44 18.22 16.72
N TYR A 72 -6.31 17.23 16.95
CA TYR A 72 -5.90 15.97 17.57
C TYR A 72 -6.37 14.69 16.88
N ALA A 73 -7.24 14.81 15.89
CA ALA A 73 -7.85 13.67 15.24
C ALA A 73 -8.32 14.01 13.83
N VAL A 74 -8.60 12.97 13.06
CA VAL A 74 -9.36 13.02 11.82
C VAL A 74 -10.56 12.09 11.91
N ARG A 75 -11.63 12.45 11.23
CA ARG A 75 -12.73 11.56 10.90
C ARG A 75 -12.49 11.05 9.48
N LEU A 76 -12.53 9.73 9.33
CA LEU A 76 -12.45 9.07 8.03
C LEU A 76 -13.86 8.64 7.62
N ILE A 77 -14.30 9.12 6.45
CA ILE A 77 -15.58 8.73 5.85
C ILE A 77 -15.28 7.61 4.85
N PHE A 78 -15.90 6.45 5.05
CA PHE A 78 -15.72 5.27 4.20
C PHE A 78 -16.85 5.14 3.18
N ASP A 79 -16.55 4.53 2.03
CA ASP A 79 -17.52 4.29 0.95
C ASP A 79 -18.55 3.18 1.26
N ASP A 80 -18.34 2.39 2.31
CA ASP A 80 -19.29 1.38 2.79
C ASP A 80 -20.40 1.96 3.69
N GLY A 81 -20.52 3.30 3.73
CA GLY A 81 -21.48 4.04 4.54
C GLY A 81 -21.05 4.27 5.99
N HIS A 82 -19.83 3.87 6.37
CA HIS A 82 -19.30 4.14 7.71
C HIS A 82 -18.67 5.53 7.78
N ASP A 83 -19.27 6.45 8.54
CA ASP A 83 -18.84 7.86 8.65
C ASP A 83 -18.48 8.30 10.09
N THR A 84 -18.59 7.39 11.06
CA THR A 84 -18.32 7.68 12.48
C THR A 84 -16.90 7.38 12.93
N GLY A 85 -16.01 6.98 12.00
CA GLY A 85 -14.64 6.58 12.30
C GLY A 85 -13.74 7.77 12.66
N ILE A 86 -13.65 8.10 13.96
CA ILE A 86 -12.74 9.13 14.48
C ILE A 86 -11.44 8.47 14.96
N TYR A 87 -10.33 8.94 14.42
CA TYR A 87 -8.98 8.48 14.73
C TYR A 87 -8.16 9.61 15.32
N SER A 88 -7.81 9.50 16.60
CA SER A 88 -6.81 10.40 17.19
C SER A 88 -5.43 10.15 16.58
N TRP A 89 -4.55 11.13 16.64
CA TRP A 89 -3.16 10.95 16.20
C TRP A 89 -2.45 9.81 16.92
N SER A 90 -2.67 9.68 18.24
CA SER A 90 -2.20 8.54 19.02
C SER A 90 -2.75 7.20 18.50
N THR A 91 -4.02 7.15 18.12
CA THR A 91 -4.64 5.95 17.56
C THR A 91 -4.00 5.57 16.21
N LEU A 92 -3.82 6.53 15.30
CA LEU A 92 -3.17 6.28 14.01
C LEU A 92 -1.71 5.82 14.20
N TYR A 93 -1.00 6.43 15.14
CA TYR A 93 0.37 6.06 15.47
C TYR A 93 0.46 4.63 16.02
N ASP A 94 -0.40 4.28 16.99
CA ASP A 94 -0.41 2.95 17.59
C ASP A 94 -0.85 1.88 16.58
N LEU A 95 -1.81 2.19 15.70
CA LEU A 95 -2.21 1.33 14.59
C LEU A 95 -1.05 1.12 13.59
N GLY A 96 -0.27 2.16 13.31
CA GLY A 96 0.93 2.08 12.49
C GLY A 96 2.01 1.18 13.07
N GLN A 97 2.38 1.41 14.34
CA GLN A 97 3.38 0.62 15.05
C GLN A 97 3.01 -0.86 15.14
N ARG A 98 1.72 -1.14 15.37
CA ARG A 98 1.21 -2.50 15.59
C ARG A 98 0.57 -3.11 14.34
N TYR A 99 0.76 -2.52 13.16
CA TYR A 99 0.08 -2.96 11.94
C TYR A 99 0.28 -4.46 11.69
N ARG A 100 1.53 -4.94 11.69
CA ARG A 100 1.85 -6.36 11.43
C ARG A 100 1.18 -7.30 12.44
N GLU A 101 1.27 -6.98 13.73
CA GLU A 101 0.67 -7.78 14.80
C GLU A 101 -0.85 -7.83 14.67
N ASN A 102 -1.47 -6.65 14.55
CA ASN A 102 -2.92 -6.51 14.45
C ASN A 102 -3.47 -7.18 13.18
N TRP A 103 -2.78 -7.01 12.06
CA TRP A 103 -3.20 -7.57 10.78
C TRP A 103 -3.11 -9.09 10.76
N ASN A 104 -2.00 -9.67 11.24
CA ASN A 104 -1.87 -11.12 11.34
C ASN A 104 -2.94 -11.71 12.27
N GLY A 105 -3.18 -11.09 13.42
CA GLY A 105 -4.25 -11.53 14.34
C GLY A 105 -5.66 -11.40 13.75
N TYR A 106 -5.88 -10.42 12.86
CA TYR A 106 -7.14 -10.32 12.10
C TYR A 106 -7.28 -11.47 11.09
N LEU A 107 -6.24 -11.74 10.29
CA LEU A 107 -6.24 -12.83 9.31
C LEU A 107 -6.43 -14.21 9.96
N GLU A 108 -5.75 -14.48 11.08
CA GLU A 108 -5.92 -15.73 11.84
C GLU A 108 -7.37 -15.91 12.31
N LYS A 109 -8.03 -14.85 12.78
CA LYS A 109 -9.44 -14.90 13.17
C LYS A 109 -10.35 -15.22 11.99
N LEU A 110 -10.10 -14.63 10.82
CA LEU A 110 -10.85 -14.96 9.61
C LEU A 110 -10.70 -16.44 9.25
N THR A 111 -9.46 -16.93 9.22
CA THR A 111 -9.16 -18.34 8.90
C THR A 111 -9.83 -19.30 9.88
N ASN A 112 -9.74 -19.03 11.18
CA ASN A 112 -10.37 -19.86 12.23
C ASN A 112 -11.90 -19.90 12.12
N MET A 113 -12.51 -18.89 11.52
CA MET A 113 -13.95 -18.81 11.26
C MET A 113 -14.34 -19.29 9.86
N GLY A 114 -13.40 -19.83 9.08
CA GLY A 114 -13.63 -20.31 7.71
C GLY A 114 -13.89 -19.20 6.69
N PHE A 115 -13.61 -17.94 7.02
CA PHE A 115 -13.72 -16.83 6.08
C PHE A 115 -12.43 -16.71 5.26
N SER A 116 -12.59 -16.64 3.94
CA SER A 116 -11.53 -16.21 3.02
C SER A 116 -11.83 -14.80 2.54
N ARG A 117 -10.80 -13.97 2.44
CA ARG A 117 -10.95 -12.59 1.96
C ARG A 117 -11.33 -12.60 0.48
N GLN A 118 -12.27 -11.76 0.08
CA GLN A 118 -12.70 -11.67 -1.34
C GLN A 118 -11.54 -11.35 -2.29
N SER A 119 -10.52 -10.61 -1.82
CA SER A 119 -9.30 -10.32 -2.58
C SER A 119 -8.51 -11.58 -2.96
N ASP A 120 -8.69 -12.67 -2.22
CA ASP A 120 -7.88 -13.89 -2.34
C ASP A 120 -8.57 -14.94 -3.22
N VAL A 121 -9.87 -14.80 -3.46
CA VAL A 121 -10.71 -15.82 -4.15
C VAL A 121 -11.08 -15.45 -5.59
N ALA A 122 -10.94 -14.18 -6.01
CA ALA A 122 -11.43 -13.69 -7.30
C ALA A 122 -10.39 -12.89 -8.13
N ALA A 123 -9.11 -12.89 -7.73
CA ALA A 123 -8.07 -12.28 -8.54
C ALA A 123 -7.72 -13.22 -9.72
N PRO A 124 -7.62 -12.71 -10.96
CA PRO A 124 -7.10 -13.50 -12.06
C PRO A 124 -5.69 -14.00 -11.69
N GLU A 125 -5.34 -15.25 -12.04
CA GLU A 125 -4.04 -15.86 -11.68
C GLU A 125 -2.85 -14.97 -12.06
N PHE A 126 -3.01 -14.19 -13.14
CA PHE A 126 -2.01 -13.24 -13.62
C PHE A 126 -2.66 -11.92 -14.08
N LYS A 127 -1.93 -10.81 -13.92
CA LYS A 127 -2.20 -9.49 -14.49
C LYS A 127 -1.28 -9.27 -15.70
N ARG A 128 -1.80 -8.75 -16.79
CA ARG A 128 -1.01 -8.32 -17.95
C ARG A 128 -0.65 -6.85 -17.79
N ILE A 129 0.63 -6.51 -17.92
CA ILE A 129 1.07 -5.11 -17.96
C ILE A 129 1.97 -4.89 -19.17
N ARG A 130 2.03 -3.64 -19.64
CA ARG A 130 3.02 -3.20 -20.62
C ARG A 130 4.17 -2.53 -19.89
N MET A 131 5.37 -3.12 -19.94
CA MET A 131 6.55 -2.56 -19.30
C MET A 131 7.41 -1.79 -20.32
N LEU A 132 7.80 -0.57 -19.99
CA LEU A 132 8.65 0.31 -20.80
C LEU A 132 10.02 0.49 -20.14
N TYR A 133 11.06 0.51 -20.97
CA TYR A 133 12.45 0.63 -20.54
C TYR A 133 13.11 1.86 -21.17
N PHE A 134 13.97 2.52 -20.39
CA PHE A 134 14.64 3.74 -20.82
C PHE A 134 16.16 3.66 -20.63
N THR A 135 16.89 4.41 -21.45
CA THR A 135 18.34 4.65 -21.31
C THR A 135 19.19 3.36 -21.31
N TYR A 136 20.00 3.10 -20.27
CA TYR A 136 20.83 1.92 -20.19
C TYR A 136 20.01 0.62 -20.08
N LEU A 137 18.76 0.68 -19.59
CA LEU A 137 17.90 -0.51 -19.49
C LEU A 137 17.59 -1.06 -20.88
N VAL A 138 17.34 -0.18 -21.87
CA VAL A 138 17.14 -0.60 -23.28
C VAL A 138 18.36 -1.33 -23.81
N LYS A 139 19.57 -0.82 -23.51
CA LYS A 139 20.83 -1.42 -23.95
C LYS A 139 21.08 -2.77 -23.29
N LYS A 140 20.83 -2.89 -21.99
CA LYS A 140 21.05 -4.11 -21.20
C LYS A 140 20.02 -5.20 -21.50
N LEU A 141 18.75 -4.83 -21.63
CA LEU A 141 17.64 -5.75 -21.88
C LEU A 141 17.39 -6.03 -23.37
N ARG A 142 18.05 -5.27 -24.24
CA ARG A 142 17.91 -5.31 -25.71
C ARG A 142 16.47 -5.18 -26.18
N ARG A 143 15.66 -4.40 -25.46
CA ARG A 143 14.25 -4.12 -25.77
C ARG A 143 13.83 -2.80 -25.14
N GLU A 144 12.95 -2.07 -25.81
CA GLU A 144 12.38 -0.81 -25.31
C GLU A 144 11.08 -1.02 -24.54
N SER A 145 10.40 -2.14 -24.80
CA SER A 145 9.20 -2.54 -24.06
C SER A 145 9.02 -4.06 -24.10
N GLU A 146 8.20 -4.57 -23.19
CA GLU A 146 7.67 -5.93 -23.22
C GLU A 146 6.30 -6.02 -22.57
N GLU A 147 5.52 -7.03 -22.92
CA GLU A 147 4.30 -7.39 -22.19
C GLU A 147 4.62 -8.48 -21.17
N LEU A 148 4.16 -8.28 -19.93
CA LEU A 148 4.41 -9.21 -18.83
C LEU A 148 3.12 -9.74 -18.26
N GLN A 149 3.14 -11.03 -17.92
CA GLN A 149 2.14 -11.68 -17.08
C GLN A 149 2.70 -11.75 -15.64
N LEU A 150 2.22 -10.84 -14.80
CA LEU A 150 2.57 -10.77 -13.38
C LEU A 150 1.65 -11.69 -12.58
N PRO A 151 2.17 -12.55 -11.70
CA PRO A 151 1.33 -13.27 -10.74
C PRO A 151 0.40 -12.33 -9.95
N ALA A 152 -0.81 -12.82 -9.60
CA ALA A 152 -1.79 -12.06 -8.82
C ALA A 152 -1.24 -11.51 -7.50
N THR A 153 -0.23 -12.19 -6.92
CA THR A 153 0.46 -11.81 -5.69
C THR A 153 1.23 -10.50 -5.80
N ILE A 154 1.54 -10.03 -7.01
CA ILE A 154 2.18 -8.74 -7.25
C ILE A 154 1.09 -7.66 -7.28
N SER A 155 0.87 -7.02 -6.14
CA SER A 155 -0.16 -5.99 -5.96
C SER A 155 0.32 -4.57 -6.21
N ASP A 156 1.62 -4.30 -6.06
CA ASP A 156 2.18 -2.96 -5.99
C ASP A 156 3.62 -2.91 -6.51
N VAL A 157 4.15 -1.69 -6.61
CA VAL A 157 5.48 -1.40 -7.14
C VAL A 157 6.60 -2.10 -6.37
N ARG A 158 6.53 -2.18 -5.04
CA ARG A 158 7.53 -2.83 -4.20
C ARG A 158 7.64 -4.31 -4.56
N ASN A 159 6.49 -5.00 -4.59
CA ASN A 159 6.43 -6.41 -4.98
C ASN A 159 6.86 -6.63 -6.44
N LEU A 160 6.56 -5.70 -7.35
CA LEU A 160 7.03 -5.77 -8.73
C LEU A 160 8.56 -5.71 -8.81
N VAL A 161 9.19 -4.75 -8.12
CA VAL A 161 10.66 -4.60 -8.13
C VAL A 161 11.34 -5.84 -7.56
N ASP A 162 10.83 -6.38 -6.45
CA ASP A 162 11.36 -7.60 -5.85
C ASP A 162 11.20 -8.82 -6.77
N TRP A 163 10.09 -8.89 -7.51
CA TRP A 163 9.89 -9.92 -8.51
C TRP A 163 10.85 -9.78 -9.69
N LEU A 164 11.10 -8.56 -10.19
CA LEU A 164 12.06 -8.31 -11.28
C LEU A 164 13.48 -8.71 -10.90
N ARG A 165 13.91 -8.43 -9.67
CA ARG A 165 15.22 -8.86 -9.15
C ARG A 165 15.35 -10.38 -9.13
N LYS A 166 14.27 -11.10 -8.82
CA LYS A 166 14.23 -12.58 -8.79
C LYS A 166 14.14 -13.20 -10.19
N ARG A 167 13.52 -12.50 -11.14
CA ARG A 167 13.34 -12.97 -12.54
C ARG A 167 14.66 -13.16 -13.26
N ASP A 168 15.61 -12.25 -13.08
CA ASP A 168 16.97 -12.38 -13.61
C ASP A 168 18.01 -11.87 -12.59
N PRO A 169 18.63 -12.78 -11.83
CA PRO A 169 19.64 -12.43 -10.83
C PRO A 169 20.84 -11.66 -11.42
N ASN A 170 21.20 -11.87 -12.69
CA ASN A 170 22.33 -11.18 -13.32
C ASN A 170 22.04 -9.68 -13.52
N LEU A 171 20.76 -9.30 -13.60
CA LEU A 171 20.30 -7.94 -13.79
C LEU A 171 19.74 -7.31 -12.51
N ALA A 172 19.72 -8.04 -11.39
CA ALA A 172 19.17 -7.57 -10.11
C ALA A 172 19.78 -6.24 -9.66
N HIS A 173 21.08 -6.03 -9.91
CA HIS A 173 21.79 -4.80 -9.58
C HIS A 173 21.21 -3.55 -10.26
N LEU A 174 20.55 -3.70 -11.43
CA LEU A 174 19.91 -2.59 -12.15
C LEU A 174 18.66 -2.05 -11.43
N TYR A 175 18.07 -2.84 -10.55
CA TYR A 175 16.85 -2.52 -9.81
C TYR A 175 17.13 -2.20 -8.34
N ARG A 176 18.36 -1.84 -7.95
CA ARG A 176 18.69 -1.40 -6.59
C ARG A 176 17.88 -0.16 -6.18
N ASP A 177 17.65 -0.02 -4.89
CA ASP A 177 16.91 1.11 -4.34
C ASP A 177 17.53 2.44 -4.81
N GLY A 178 16.68 3.35 -5.29
CA GLY A 178 17.10 4.63 -5.84
C GLY A 178 17.73 4.61 -7.24
N SER A 179 17.99 3.44 -7.85
CA SER A 179 18.57 3.35 -9.20
C SER A 179 17.54 3.61 -10.31
N ILE A 180 16.26 3.40 -10.00
CA ILE A 180 15.15 3.60 -10.92
C ILE A 180 14.02 4.35 -10.21
N ARG A 181 13.33 5.21 -10.97
CA ARG A 181 12.00 5.71 -10.68
C ARG A 181 11.01 4.94 -11.54
N ILE A 182 9.82 4.70 -10.99
CA ILE A 182 8.77 3.96 -11.69
C ILE A 182 7.62 4.92 -11.95
N THR A 183 6.99 4.78 -13.11
CA THR A 183 5.69 5.42 -13.37
C THR A 183 4.65 4.37 -13.70
N ILE A 184 3.44 4.55 -13.21
CA ILE A 184 2.26 3.78 -13.62
C ILE A 184 1.34 4.72 -14.38
N ASN A 185 0.99 4.37 -15.61
CA ASN A 185 0.16 5.19 -16.49
C ASN A 185 0.66 6.64 -16.58
N LYS A 186 1.99 6.79 -16.76
CA LYS A 186 2.73 8.06 -16.90
C LYS A 186 2.76 8.95 -15.65
N GLN A 187 2.31 8.46 -14.49
CA GLN A 187 2.43 9.15 -13.21
C GLN A 187 3.50 8.48 -12.35
N PHE A 188 4.38 9.27 -11.72
CA PHE A 188 5.37 8.71 -10.80
C PHE A 188 4.69 7.94 -9.68
N SER A 189 5.24 6.77 -9.37
CA SER A 189 4.69 5.86 -8.39
C SER A 189 5.59 5.75 -7.16
N GLU A 190 4.95 5.61 -6.02
CA GLU A 190 5.57 5.22 -4.76
C GLU A 190 5.61 3.68 -4.63
N PRO A 191 6.44 3.13 -3.73
CA PRO A 191 6.58 1.68 -3.56
C PRO A 191 5.26 0.94 -3.30
N PHE A 192 4.28 1.59 -2.68
CA PHE A 192 2.98 1.02 -2.36
C PHE A 192 1.90 1.33 -3.42
N THR A 193 2.28 1.95 -4.54
CA THR A 193 1.31 2.25 -5.61
C THR A 193 0.84 0.95 -6.22
N ARG A 194 -0.48 0.78 -6.31
CA ARG A 194 -1.12 -0.42 -6.84
C ARG A 194 -0.85 -0.58 -8.34
N ILE A 195 -0.69 -1.83 -8.75
CA ILE A 195 -0.59 -2.26 -10.15
C ILE A 195 -1.82 -3.11 -10.48
N ASP A 196 -2.56 -2.72 -11.50
CA ASP A 196 -3.75 -3.39 -12.00
C ASP A 196 -3.51 -3.99 -13.40
N ASP A 197 -4.44 -4.84 -13.85
CA ASP A 197 -4.39 -5.43 -15.20
C ASP A 197 -4.54 -4.32 -16.26
N GLY A 198 -3.69 -4.38 -17.28
CA GLY A 198 -3.62 -3.41 -18.38
C GLY A 198 -2.71 -2.21 -18.13
N ASP A 199 -2.12 -2.07 -16.94
CA ASP A 199 -1.28 -0.92 -16.62
C ASP A 199 -0.03 -0.79 -17.51
N GLU A 200 0.32 0.45 -17.85
CA GLU A 200 1.61 0.79 -18.44
C GLU A 200 2.60 1.16 -17.33
N VAL A 201 3.65 0.36 -17.16
CA VAL A 201 4.69 0.57 -16.15
C VAL A 201 6.00 0.97 -16.83
N ALA A 202 6.54 2.14 -16.53
CA ALA A 202 7.85 2.56 -17.04
C ALA A 202 8.92 2.51 -15.97
N LEU A 203 10.08 1.95 -16.31
CA LEU A 203 11.28 1.98 -15.48
C LEU A 203 12.23 3.05 -16.01
N ILE A 204 12.39 4.12 -15.24
CA ILE A 204 13.16 5.31 -15.60
C ILE A 204 14.41 5.34 -14.72
N PRO A 205 15.61 5.09 -15.26
CA PRO A 205 16.83 5.20 -14.48
C PRO A 205 17.05 6.61 -13.91
N THR A 206 17.56 6.68 -12.68
CA THR A 206 17.87 7.95 -12.01
C THR A 206 19.23 8.52 -12.39
N SER A 207 20.06 7.70 -13.06
CA SER A 207 21.39 8.05 -13.55
C SER A 207 21.54 7.59 -15.01
N PRO A 208 22.31 8.30 -15.85
CA PRO A 208 22.65 7.84 -17.19
C PRO A 208 23.57 6.60 -17.18
N ILE A 209 24.22 6.31 -16.05
CA ILE A 209 25.17 5.20 -15.89
C ILE A 209 24.48 4.09 -15.10
N ALA A 210 24.58 2.85 -15.61
CA ALA A 210 24.07 1.68 -14.92
C ALA A 210 24.83 1.45 -13.61
N PRO A 211 24.14 1.05 -12.53
CA PRO A 211 24.82 0.63 -11.31
C PRO A 211 25.74 -0.55 -11.60
N VAL A 212 26.84 -0.65 -10.87
CA VAL A 212 27.81 -1.75 -11.03
C VAL A 212 27.24 -2.99 -10.34
N ALA A 213 27.43 -4.16 -10.96
CA ALA A 213 27.20 -5.45 -10.31
C ALA A 213 28.10 -5.56 -9.06
N ASP A 214 27.62 -6.26 -8.03
CA ASP A 214 28.47 -6.59 -6.87
C ASP A 214 29.51 -7.66 -7.24
#